data_AF-A0A9P9BM36-F1
#
_entry.id   AF-A0A9P9BM36-F1
#
_cell.length_a   1.000
_cell.length_b   1.000
_cell.length_c   1.000
_cell.angle_alpha   90.00
_cell.angle_beta   90.00
_cell.angle_gamma   90.00
#
_symmetry.space_group_name_H-M   'P 1'
#
loop_
_entity.id
_entity.type
_entity.pdbx_description
1 polymer ?
#
loop_
_entity_poly.entity_id
_entity_poly.type
_entity_poly.pdbx_seq_one_letter_code
_entity_poly.pdbx_strand_id
1 'polypeptide(L)'
;MLTKSMTPLPEMLSLRDYGRVIARTDTPSYFLYWSDDLQTVSYGDSFTISTGAFRQLSAYFIKLAEELCEEPMLGLQVDVDLAKVKDDLVNTIDGFSFVSHPYNKLTHAYVQLFKQACVPASGLFDETSGIWKASAVLRYQRKAERLLESLAGCIHTIGGQTGRSPELFSLTYQNSALGERGL
;
A
#
# COMPACT_ATOMS: atom_id res chain seq x y z
N MET A 1 4.32 -3.20 -38.75
CA MET A 1 3.62 -4.49 -38.78
C MET A 1 4.67 -5.59 -38.89
N LEU A 2 4.91 -6.35 -37.82
CA LEU A 2 5.78 -7.53 -37.89
C LEU A 2 4.91 -8.79 -37.80
N THR A 3 5.07 -9.63 -38.81
CA THR A 3 4.39 -10.88 -39.05
C THR A 3 4.61 -11.86 -37.90
N LYS A 4 3.51 -12.44 -37.38
CA LYS A 4 3.51 -13.50 -36.37
C LYS A 4 4.17 -14.77 -36.94
N SER A 5 5.49 -14.86 -36.78
CA SER A 5 6.23 -16.11 -36.88
C SER A 5 5.82 -17.02 -35.71
N MET A 6 5.13 -18.14 -36.00
CA MET A 6 4.75 -19.20 -35.05
C MET A 6 5.96 -20.07 -34.65
N THR A 7 7.11 -19.46 -34.40
CA THR A 7 8.29 -20.17 -33.87
C THR A 7 8.45 -19.76 -32.41
N PRO A 8 8.89 -20.64 -31.51
CA PRO A 8 9.08 -20.31 -30.09
C PRO A 8 10.24 -19.33 -29.87
N LEU A 9 11.05 -19.05 -30.90
CA LEU A 9 12.27 -18.28 -30.80
C LEU A 9 12.06 -16.80 -30.38
N PRO A 10 11.09 -16.04 -30.93
CA PRO A 10 10.82 -14.68 -30.48
C PRO A 10 10.34 -14.62 -29.02
N GLU A 11 9.55 -15.60 -28.58
CA GLU A 11 9.10 -15.72 -27.20
C GLU A 11 10.26 -16.03 -26.25
N MET A 12 11.15 -16.97 -26.61
CA MET A 12 12.37 -17.26 -25.85
C MET A 12 13.29 -16.04 -25.74
N LEU A 13 13.43 -15.25 -26.82
CA LEU A 13 14.20 -14.02 -26.81
C LEU A 13 13.56 -12.96 -25.91
N SER A 14 12.24 -12.81 -25.97
CA SER A 14 11.49 -11.91 -25.10
C SER A 14 11.63 -12.28 -23.62
N LEU A 15 11.52 -13.56 -23.28
CA LEU A 15 11.71 -14.05 -21.90
C LEU A 15 13.15 -13.87 -21.40
N ARG A 16 14.15 -14.10 -22.27
CA ARG A 16 15.56 -13.84 -21.93
C ARG A 16 15.82 -12.36 -21.68
N ASP A 17 15.29 -11.49 -22.53
CA ASP A 17 15.50 -10.05 -22.41
C ASP A 17 14.75 -9.51 -21.18
N TYR A 18 13.55 -10.03 -20.88
CA TYR A 18 12.84 -9.81 -19.61
C TYR A 18 13.66 -10.27 -18.40
N GLY A 19 14.21 -11.48 -18.43
CA GLY A 19 15.09 -12.00 -17.36
C GLY A 19 16.37 -11.18 -17.18
N ARG A 20 16.93 -10.60 -18.25
CA ARG A 20 18.06 -9.66 -18.17
C ARG A 20 17.68 -8.32 -17.56
N VAL A 21 16.46 -7.83 -17.84
CA VAL A 21 15.94 -6.65 -17.16
C VAL A 21 15.81 -6.95 -15.69
N ILE A 22 15.15 -8.06 -15.31
CA ILE A 22 15.05 -8.51 -13.90
C ILE A 22 16.42 -8.60 -13.27
N ALA A 23 17.39 -9.32 -13.85
CA ALA A 23 18.73 -9.45 -13.26
C ALA A 23 19.50 -8.12 -13.11
N ARG A 24 19.11 -7.07 -13.85
CA ARG A 24 19.70 -5.72 -13.76
C ARG A 24 18.90 -4.78 -12.85
N THR A 25 17.61 -5.03 -12.70
CA THR A 25 16.68 -4.24 -11.85
C THR A 25 16.44 -4.87 -10.50
N ASP A 26 16.82 -6.14 -10.30
CA ASP A 26 16.86 -6.80 -9.00
C ASP A 26 17.73 -5.90 -8.13
N THR A 27 17.10 -5.31 -7.13
CA THR A 27 17.71 -4.32 -6.24
C THR A 27 18.97 -4.97 -5.64
N PRO A 28 20.04 -4.22 -5.36
CA PRO A 28 21.22 -4.81 -4.77
C PRO A 28 20.79 -5.59 -3.52
N SER A 29 21.17 -6.86 -3.45
CA SER A 29 20.94 -7.71 -2.28
C SER A 29 21.42 -6.93 -1.06
N TYR A 30 20.49 -6.49 -0.22
CA TYR A 30 20.85 -5.83 1.03
C TYR A 30 21.53 -6.89 1.90
N PHE A 31 22.86 -6.83 2.00
CA PHE A 31 23.61 -7.77 2.83
C PHE A 31 23.49 -7.33 4.28
N LEU A 32 22.65 -8.04 5.02
CA LEU A 32 22.59 -7.98 6.47
C LEU A 32 23.70 -8.85 7.04
N TYR A 33 24.50 -8.28 7.94
CA TYR A 33 25.55 -8.98 8.65
C TYR A 33 25.05 -9.37 10.03
N TRP A 34 25.14 -10.65 10.36
CA TRP A 34 24.89 -11.14 11.71
C TRP A 34 26.20 -11.13 12.49
N SER A 35 26.17 -10.70 13.75
CA SER A 35 27.31 -10.92 14.64
C SER A 35 27.54 -12.40 14.88
N ASP A 36 28.78 -12.79 15.21
CA ASP A 36 29.17 -14.19 15.44
C ASP A 36 28.33 -14.87 16.55
N ASP A 37 27.85 -14.09 17.52
CA ASP A 37 27.00 -14.52 18.62
C ASP A 37 25.49 -14.51 18.29
N LEU A 38 25.13 -14.13 17.06
CA LEU A 38 23.76 -13.99 16.56
C LEU A 38 22.88 -13.04 17.39
N GLN A 39 23.48 -12.13 18.16
CA GLN A 39 22.74 -11.16 18.98
C GLN A 39 22.41 -9.87 18.24
N THR A 40 23.07 -9.58 17.13
CA THR A 40 22.84 -8.36 16.36
C THR A 40 22.81 -8.59 14.85
N VAL A 41 22.06 -7.74 14.17
CA VAL A 41 22.00 -7.60 12.71
C VAL A 41 22.41 -6.17 12.36
N SER A 42 23.34 -6.03 11.43
CA SER A 42 23.77 -4.73 10.90
C SER A 42 23.64 -4.65 9.38
N TYR A 43 23.43 -3.44 8.89
CA TYR A 43 23.46 -3.12 7.46
C TYR A 43 24.57 -2.12 7.19
N GLY A 44 25.77 -2.63 6.87
CA GLY A 44 26.98 -1.83 6.76
C GLY A 44 27.15 -0.91 7.99
N ASP A 45 27.42 0.36 7.73
CA ASP A 45 27.52 1.41 8.77
C ASP A 45 26.20 2.15 9.02
N SER A 46 25.09 1.74 8.38
CA SER A 46 23.83 2.49 8.44
C SER A 46 23.09 2.26 9.75
N PHE A 47 22.96 1.00 10.16
CA PHE A 47 22.32 0.65 11.42
C PHE A 47 22.81 -0.70 11.94
N THR A 48 22.70 -0.87 13.25
CA THR A 48 22.84 -2.14 13.95
C THR A 48 21.68 -2.27 14.94
N ILE A 49 20.98 -3.40 14.90
CA ILE A 49 19.87 -3.71 15.79
C ILE A 49 20.13 -5.03 16.50
N SER A 50 19.60 -5.18 17.72
CA SER A 50 19.64 -6.46 18.41
C SER A 50 18.61 -7.43 17.83
N THR A 51 18.85 -8.72 17.98
CA THR A 51 17.88 -9.79 17.65
C THR A 51 16.58 -9.62 18.43
N GLY A 52 16.66 -9.08 19.66
CA GLY A 52 15.48 -8.73 20.45
C GLY A 52 14.63 -7.63 19.80
N ALA A 53 15.27 -6.55 19.32
CA ALA A 53 14.58 -5.49 18.59
C ALA A 53 14.05 -5.98 17.23
N PHE A 54 14.83 -6.80 16.52
CA PHE A 54 14.40 -7.40 15.26
C PHE A 54 13.11 -8.23 15.43
N ARG A 55 13.01 -9.03 16.49
CA ARG A 55 11.79 -9.81 16.81
C ARG A 55 10.57 -8.95 17.15
N GLN A 56 10.79 -7.68 17.52
CA GLN A 56 9.72 -6.74 17.84
C GLN A 56 9.26 -5.93 16.62
N LEU A 57 9.89 -6.08 15.44
CA LEU A 57 9.55 -5.29 14.26
C LEU A 57 8.07 -5.41 13.84
N SER A 58 7.50 -6.62 13.92
CA SER A 58 6.08 -6.82 13.62
C SER A 58 5.18 -6.01 14.56
N ALA A 59 5.40 -6.12 15.87
CA ALA A 59 4.65 -5.36 16.87
C ALA A 59 4.88 -3.85 16.72
N TYR A 60 6.09 -3.43 16.37
CA TYR A 60 6.42 -2.03 16.10
C TYR A 60 5.60 -1.47 14.93
N PHE A 61 5.59 -2.15 13.78
CA PHE A 61 4.85 -1.68 12.61
C PHE A 61 3.34 -1.71 12.81
N ILE A 62 2.79 -2.70 13.54
CA ILE A 62 1.37 -2.74 13.90
C ILE A 62 1.01 -1.50 14.71
N LYS A 63 1.73 -1.25 15.81
CA LYS A 63 1.50 -0.09 16.67
C LYS A 63 1.63 1.22 15.91
N LEU A 64 2.66 1.34 15.07
CA LEU A 64 2.88 2.53 14.27
C LEU A 64 1.75 2.73 13.24
N ALA A 65 1.24 1.67 12.61
CA ALA A 65 0.13 1.75 11.69
C ALA A 65 -1.17 2.16 12.41
N GLU A 66 -1.43 1.63 13.60
CA GLU A 66 -2.58 2.01 14.44
C GLU A 66 -2.55 3.50 14.79
N GLU A 67 -1.42 3.99 15.29
CA GLU A 67 -1.22 5.41 15.64
C GLU A 67 -1.35 6.33 14.41
N LEU A 68 -0.80 5.91 13.27
CA LEU A 68 -0.84 6.68 12.03
C LEU A 68 -2.20 6.62 11.32
N CYS A 69 -3.05 5.65 11.62
CA CYS A 69 -4.35 5.48 10.96
C CYS A 69 -5.36 6.56 11.40
N GLU A 70 -5.29 7.03 12.65
CA GLU A 70 -6.25 7.99 13.18
C GLU A 70 -6.21 9.35 12.46
N GLU A 71 -5.02 9.83 12.10
CA GLU A 71 -4.88 11.18 11.54
C GLU A 71 -5.46 11.32 10.11
N PRO A 72 -5.19 10.40 9.15
CA PRO A 72 -5.81 10.43 7.84
C PRO A 72 -7.34 10.26 7.89
N MET A 73 -7.86 9.64 8.94
CA MET A 73 -9.30 9.46 9.10
C MET A 73 -10.02 10.73 9.58
N LEU A 74 -9.30 11.79 9.99
CA LEU A 74 -9.88 13.08 10.40
C LEU A 74 -11.00 12.93 11.45
N GLY A 75 -10.84 11.96 12.37
CA GLY A 75 -11.84 11.65 13.40
C GLY A 75 -13.05 10.84 12.91
N LEU A 76 -13.11 10.46 11.64
CA LEU A 76 -14.12 9.53 11.14
C LEU A 76 -13.86 8.13 11.69
N GLN A 77 -14.85 7.59 12.39
CA GLN A 77 -14.86 6.19 12.82
C GLN A 77 -15.73 5.40 11.85
N VAL A 78 -15.14 4.38 11.22
CA VAL A 78 -15.85 3.47 10.32
C VAL A 78 -16.05 2.15 11.05
N ASP A 79 -17.28 1.89 11.48
CA ASP A 79 -17.64 0.62 12.12
C ASP A 79 -17.77 -0.48 11.04
N VAL A 80 -16.66 -1.14 10.76
CA VAL A 80 -16.58 -2.25 9.82
C VAL A 80 -15.81 -3.41 10.42
N ASP A 81 -16.46 -4.57 10.48
CA ASP A 81 -15.77 -5.82 10.77
C ASP A 81 -15.04 -6.27 9.51
N LEU A 82 -13.73 -5.98 9.45
CA LEU A 82 -12.88 -6.31 8.31
C LEU A 82 -12.91 -7.81 7.96
N ALA A 83 -13.11 -8.70 8.94
CA ALA A 83 -13.20 -10.14 8.71
C ALA A 83 -14.50 -10.55 7.99
N LYS A 84 -15.52 -9.70 8.02
CA LYS A 84 -16.81 -9.93 7.35
C LYS A 84 -16.95 -9.20 6.02
N VAL A 85 -15.97 -8.37 5.64
CA VAL A 85 -15.98 -7.66 4.35
C VAL A 85 -16.11 -8.66 3.20
N LYS A 86 -17.04 -8.39 2.31
CA LYS A 86 -17.31 -9.17 1.10
C LYS A 86 -16.74 -8.47 -0.12
N ASP A 87 -16.14 -9.24 -0.99
CA ASP A 87 -15.60 -8.77 -2.25
C ASP A 87 -15.99 -9.75 -3.36
N ASP A 88 -16.08 -9.25 -4.58
CA ASP A 88 -16.37 -10.04 -5.77
C ASP A 88 -15.30 -9.77 -6.82
N LEU A 89 -14.20 -10.55 -6.72
CA LEU A 89 -13.02 -10.38 -7.57
C LEU A 89 -13.25 -10.83 -9.02
N VAL A 90 -14.35 -11.54 -9.32
CA VAL A 90 -14.70 -11.91 -10.70
C VAL A 90 -15.65 -10.90 -11.35
N ASN A 91 -16.09 -9.89 -10.58
CA ASN A 91 -16.93 -8.83 -11.08
C ASN A 91 -16.10 -7.86 -11.93
N THR A 92 -16.52 -7.66 -13.18
CA THR A 92 -15.87 -6.77 -14.14
C THR A 92 -16.73 -5.55 -14.49
N ILE A 93 -17.83 -5.33 -13.75
CA ILE A 93 -18.73 -4.20 -13.97
C ILE A 93 -17.98 -2.91 -13.63
N ASP A 94 -18.03 -1.96 -14.55
CA ASP A 94 -17.47 -0.62 -14.38
C ASP A 94 -18.05 0.05 -13.12
N GLY A 95 -17.18 0.61 -12.28
CA GLY A 95 -17.57 1.22 -11.01
C GLY A 95 -17.78 0.26 -9.84
N PHE A 96 -17.64 -1.06 -10.03
CA PHE A 96 -17.71 -2.00 -8.92
C PHE A 96 -16.45 -1.94 -8.04
N SER A 97 -16.66 -2.02 -6.72
CA SER A 97 -15.64 -2.12 -5.68
C SER A 97 -16.24 -2.85 -4.48
N PHE A 98 -15.44 -3.47 -3.62
CA PHE A 98 -15.95 -3.97 -2.33
C PHE A 98 -16.66 -2.87 -1.52
N VAL A 99 -16.31 -1.59 -1.73
CA VAL A 99 -16.98 -0.45 -1.07
C VAL A 99 -18.45 -0.30 -1.51
N SER A 100 -18.77 -0.66 -2.75
CA SER A 100 -20.14 -0.64 -3.28
C SER A 100 -20.91 -1.95 -3.00
N HIS A 101 -20.26 -2.97 -2.44
CA HIS A 101 -20.93 -4.21 -2.06
C HIS A 101 -21.95 -3.95 -0.92
N PRO A 102 -23.26 -4.26 -1.11
CA PRO A 102 -24.32 -3.88 -0.17
C PRO A 102 -24.12 -4.37 1.27
N TYR A 103 -23.49 -5.54 1.44
CA TYR A 103 -23.20 -6.11 2.75
C TYR A 103 -22.21 -5.28 3.58
N ASN A 104 -21.28 -4.57 2.93
CA ASN A 104 -20.18 -3.89 3.61
C ASN A 104 -20.60 -2.53 4.19
N LYS A 105 -21.67 -1.92 3.67
CA LYS A 105 -22.19 -0.61 4.11
C LYS A 105 -21.15 0.53 4.07
N LEU A 106 -20.15 0.43 3.18
CA LEU A 106 -19.06 1.40 3.05
C LEU A 106 -19.31 2.48 1.98
N THR A 107 -20.41 2.39 1.21
CA THR A 107 -20.65 3.19 0.00
C THR A 107 -20.56 4.71 0.22
N HIS A 108 -20.85 5.19 1.43
CA HIS A 108 -20.78 6.61 1.78
C HIS A 108 -19.58 7.01 2.64
N ALA A 109 -18.72 6.06 3.03
CA ALA A 109 -17.59 6.32 3.93
C ALA A 109 -16.63 7.36 3.34
N TYR A 110 -16.32 7.28 2.04
CA TYR A 110 -15.50 8.29 1.36
C TYR A 110 -16.12 9.69 1.41
N VAL A 111 -17.45 9.79 1.20
CA VAL A 111 -18.17 11.07 1.26
C VAL A 111 -18.16 11.63 2.67
N GLN A 112 -18.28 10.77 3.69
CA GLN A 112 -18.18 11.18 5.10
C GLN A 112 -16.78 11.70 5.42
N LEU A 113 -15.73 11.02 4.95
CA LEU A 113 -14.34 11.45 5.14
C LEU A 113 -14.07 12.78 4.42
N PHE A 114 -14.55 12.91 3.19
CA PHE A 114 -14.45 14.15 2.43
C PHE A 114 -15.13 15.32 3.17
N LYS A 115 -16.33 15.08 3.74
CA LYS A 115 -17.00 16.09 4.56
C LYS A 115 -16.16 16.49 5.77
N GLN A 116 -15.52 15.55 6.47
CA GLN A 116 -14.60 15.86 7.57
C GLN A 116 -13.43 16.73 7.11
N ALA A 117 -12.87 16.46 5.93
CA ALA A 117 -11.80 17.27 5.34
C ALA A 117 -12.24 18.70 4.98
N CYS A 118 -13.54 18.95 4.80
CA CYS A 118 -14.08 20.28 4.57
C CYS A 118 -14.40 21.04 5.87
N VAL A 119 -14.47 20.37 7.02
CA VAL A 119 -14.75 21.02 8.32
C VAL A 119 -13.54 21.89 8.72
N PRO A 120 -13.75 23.11 9.27
CA PRO A 120 -12.66 24.00 9.70
C PRO A 120 -11.65 23.34 10.65
N ALA A 121 -12.10 22.41 11.50
CA ALA A 121 -11.27 21.65 12.44
C ALA A 121 -10.19 20.79 11.75
N SER A 122 -10.41 20.34 10.51
CA SER A 122 -9.39 19.62 9.74
C SER A 122 -8.20 20.51 9.35
N GLY A 123 -8.45 21.82 9.22
CA GLY A 123 -7.48 22.78 8.71
C GLY A 123 -7.09 22.57 7.24
N LEU A 124 -7.75 21.69 6.49
CA LEU A 124 -7.42 21.37 5.09
C LEU A 124 -8.11 22.31 4.10
N PHE A 125 -9.37 22.63 4.36
CA PHE A 125 -10.20 23.48 3.52
C PHE A 125 -10.49 24.81 4.21
N ASP A 126 -10.48 25.91 3.46
CA ASP A 126 -10.98 27.20 3.90
C ASP A 126 -12.37 27.44 3.31
N GLU A 127 -13.40 27.34 4.14
CA GLU A 127 -14.79 27.53 3.74
C GLU A 127 -15.09 28.97 3.29
N THR A 128 -14.34 29.96 3.81
CA THR A 128 -14.59 31.38 3.47
C THR A 128 -14.12 31.70 2.06
N SER A 129 -12.96 31.18 1.67
CA SER A 129 -12.40 31.37 0.33
C SER A 129 -12.79 30.28 -0.66
N GLY A 130 -13.29 29.14 -0.17
CA GLY A 130 -13.61 27.97 -1.00
C GLY A 130 -12.37 27.24 -1.53
N ILE A 131 -11.22 27.41 -0.88
CA ILE A 131 -9.91 26.96 -1.38
C ILE A 131 -9.26 25.96 -0.42
N TRP A 132 -8.59 24.94 -0.98
CA TRP A 132 -7.75 24.02 -0.24
C TRP A 132 -6.42 24.65 0.16
N LYS A 133 -6.03 24.49 1.43
CA LYS A 133 -4.74 24.96 1.94
C LYS A 133 -3.63 24.00 1.50
N ALA A 134 -2.95 24.34 0.40
CA ALA A 134 -1.95 23.48 -0.24
C ALA A 134 -0.93 22.85 0.73
N SER A 135 -0.38 23.64 1.65
CA SER A 135 0.58 23.13 2.65
C SER A 135 -0.01 22.11 3.62
N ALA A 136 -1.29 22.26 3.97
CA ALA A 136 -2.00 21.34 4.84
C ALA A 136 -2.36 20.04 4.08
N VAL A 137 -2.80 20.15 2.83
CA VAL A 137 -3.07 19.00 1.95
C VAL A 137 -1.80 18.18 1.71
N LEU A 138 -0.67 18.82 1.41
CA LEU A 138 0.62 18.13 1.24
C LEU A 138 1.07 17.43 2.52
N ARG A 139 0.77 18.00 3.70
CA ARG A 139 1.06 17.35 4.98
C ARG A 139 0.15 16.15 5.22
N TYR A 140 -1.14 16.25 4.86
CA TYR A 140 -2.08 15.13 4.93
C TYR A 140 -1.64 13.98 4.01
N GLN A 141 -1.26 14.28 2.76
CA GLN A 141 -0.76 13.28 1.82
C GLN A 141 0.48 12.55 2.36
N ARG A 142 1.46 13.28 2.89
CA ARG A 142 2.65 12.67 3.52
C ARG A 142 2.31 11.78 4.73
N LYS A 143 1.26 12.10 5.48
CA LYS A 143 0.79 11.23 6.57
C LYS A 143 0.18 9.93 6.04
N ALA A 144 -0.61 10.01 4.97
CA ALA A 144 -1.13 8.83 4.29
C ALA A 144 -0.01 7.96 3.70
N GLU A 145 1.03 8.57 3.11
CA GLU A 145 2.22 7.85 2.64
C GLU A 145 2.93 7.11 3.77
N ARG A 146 3.14 7.77 4.92
CA ARG A 146 3.75 7.13 6.10
C ARG A 146 2.90 5.97 6.65
N LEU A 147 1.58 6.07 6.58
CA LEU A 147 0.70 4.95 6.94
C LEU A 147 0.91 3.77 5.98
N LEU A 148 1.00 4.01 4.67
CA LEU A 148 1.30 2.97 3.67
C LEU A 148 2.68 2.34 3.90
N GLU A 149 3.70 3.13 4.25
CA GLU A 149 5.03 2.63 4.63
C GLU A 149 4.96 1.70 5.86
N SER A 150 4.20 2.07 6.89
CA SER A 150 4.00 1.23 8.07
C SER A 150 3.24 -0.06 7.76
N LEU A 151 2.21 0.03 6.90
CA LEU A 151 1.48 -1.14 6.41
C LEU A 151 2.38 -2.05 5.56
N ALA A 152 3.29 -1.51 4.75
CA ALA A 152 4.28 -2.31 4.04
C ALA A 152 5.18 -3.05 5.04
N GLY A 153 5.63 -2.39 6.11
CA GLY A 153 6.35 -3.03 7.21
C GLY A 153 5.58 -4.19 7.82
N CYS A 154 4.27 -4.03 8.05
CA CYS A 154 3.39 -5.11 8.52
C CYS A 154 3.32 -6.28 7.53
N ILE A 155 3.08 -6.00 6.24
CA ILE A 155 2.98 -7.01 5.18
C ILE A 155 4.26 -7.85 5.11
N HIS A 156 5.44 -7.22 5.22
CA HIS A 156 6.74 -7.88 5.14
C HIS A 156 7.18 -8.60 6.42
N THR A 157 6.65 -8.23 7.58
CA THR A 157 7.09 -8.80 8.87
C THR A 157 6.12 -9.82 9.47
N ILE A 158 4.85 -9.79 9.08
CA ILE A 158 3.80 -10.67 9.63
C ILE A 158 3.50 -11.83 8.66
N GLY A 159 3.70 -11.62 7.35
CA GLY A 159 3.50 -12.65 6.33
C GLY A 159 4.60 -13.71 6.33
N GLY A 160 4.23 -14.97 6.09
CA GLY A 160 5.20 -16.05 5.83
C GLY A 160 5.73 -16.09 4.39
N GLN A 161 5.09 -15.34 3.49
CA GLN A 161 5.50 -15.18 2.09
C GLN A 161 6.06 -13.78 1.87
N THR A 162 6.84 -13.60 0.80
CA THR A 162 7.35 -12.28 0.40
C THR A 162 6.20 -11.29 0.24
N GLY A 163 6.29 -10.16 0.94
CA GLY A 163 5.28 -9.11 0.88
C GLY A 163 5.17 -8.50 -0.52
N ARG A 164 3.94 -8.40 -1.03
CA ARG A 164 3.60 -7.78 -2.32
C ARG A 164 2.98 -6.40 -2.12
N SER A 165 3.61 -5.58 -1.28
CA SER A 165 3.08 -4.25 -0.93
C SER A 165 2.95 -3.30 -2.13
N PRO A 166 3.88 -3.25 -3.11
CA PRO A 166 3.69 -2.41 -4.30
C PRO A 166 2.43 -2.79 -5.09
N GLU A 167 2.19 -4.09 -5.28
CA GLU A 167 1.03 -4.59 -6.00
C GLU A 167 -0.26 -4.26 -5.23
N LEU A 168 -0.28 -4.52 -3.92
CA LEU A 168 -1.43 -4.19 -3.06
C LEU A 168 -1.76 -2.70 -3.04
N PHE A 169 -0.76 -1.82 -3.09
CA PHE A 169 -0.96 -0.36 -3.08
C PHE A 169 -1.23 0.23 -4.46
N SER A 170 -0.97 -0.53 -5.53
CA SER A 170 -1.34 -0.16 -6.90
C SER A 170 -2.79 -0.51 -7.25
N LEU A 171 -3.49 -1.27 -6.40
CA LEU A 171 -4.90 -1.60 -6.59
C LEU A 171 -5.70 -0.32 -6.74
N THR A 172 -6.51 -0.24 -7.80
CA THR A 172 -7.38 0.91 -7.99
C THR A 172 -8.51 0.87 -6.96
N TYR A 173 -9.27 1.95 -6.85
CA TYR A 173 -10.41 1.98 -5.92
C TYR A 173 -11.61 1.17 -6.44
N GLN A 174 -11.79 1.10 -7.77
CA GLN A 174 -12.92 0.45 -8.44
C GLN A 174 -12.52 -0.03 -9.83
N ASN A 175 -13.26 -0.98 -10.38
CA ASN A 175 -13.17 -1.33 -11.79
C ASN A 175 -13.44 -0.10 -12.66
N SER A 176 -12.67 0.04 -13.73
CA SER A 176 -12.79 1.14 -14.67
C SER A 176 -12.70 0.64 -16.11
N ALA A 177 -13.15 1.45 -17.07
CA ALA A 177 -12.89 1.20 -18.49
C ALA A 177 -11.39 1.07 -18.85
N LEU A 178 -10.48 1.55 -17.98
CA LEU A 178 -9.03 1.46 -18.16
C LEU A 178 -8.44 0.15 -17.61
N GLY A 179 -9.19 -0.61 -16.82
CA GLY A 179 -8.72 -1.84 -16.18
C GLY A 179 -9.54 -2.24 -14.96
N GLU A 180 -9.50 -3.52 -14.66
CA GLU A 180 -10.08 -4.11 -13.44
C GLU A 180 -9.25 -3.71 -12.21
N ARG A 181 -9.88 -3.72 -11.04
CA ARG A 181 -9.28 -3.23 -9.79
C ARG A 181 -8.07 -4.05 -9.31
N GLY A 182 -8.07 -5.35 -9.63
CA GLY A 182 -7.15 -6.34 -9.10
C GLY A 182 -6.26 -7.02 -10.12
N LEU A 183 -6.12 -6.44 -11.33
CA LEU A 183 -5.32 -6.99 -12.43
C LEU A 183 -4.23 -6.02 -12.88
#